data_AF-A0A6G9Y6W1-F1
#
_entry.id   AF-A0A6G9Y6W1-F1
#
_cell.length_a   1.000
_cell.length_b   1.000
_cell.length_c   1.000
_cell.angle_alpha   90.00
_cell.angle_beta   90.00
_cell.angle_gamma   90.00
#
_symmetry.space_group_name_H-M   'P 1'
#
loop_
_entity.id
_entity.type
_entity.pdbx_description
1 polymer ?
#
loop_
_entity_poly.entity_id
_entity_poly.type
_entity_poly.pdbx_seq_one_letter_code
_entity_poly.pdbx_strand_id
1 'polypeptide(L)'
;MSTFMLAQSAVSYLADTIQVVPTAPPGSNGLLKIIGWLSWAAMAAGVAGIIFAGGKFAWERWHGGAMESPKIVFGALVGGILITFAGSIMNEVVS
;
A
#
# COMPACT_ATOMS: atom_id res chain seq x y z
N MET A 1 37.46 33.38 -2.96
CA MET A 1 36.19 32.65 -3.14
C MET A 1 35.65 33.02 -4.51
N SER A 2 35.82 32.12 -5.48
CA SER A 2 35.55 32.37 -6.90
C SER A 2 34.05 32.57 -7.15
N THR A 3 33.71 33.47 -8.06
CA THR A 3 32.35 33.77 -8.52
C THR A 3 31.54 32.52 -8.92
N PHE A 4 32.22 31.45 -9.31
CA PHE A 4 31.64 30.13 -9.60
C PHE A 4 30.93 29.49 -8.39
N MET A 5 31.47 29.65 -7.17
CA MET A 5 30.84 29.16 -5.93
C MET A 5 29.58 29.94 -5.59
N LEU A 6 29.58 31.25 -5.84
CA LEU A 6 28.40 32.10 -5.63
C LEU A 6 27.29 31.77 -6.62
N ALA A 7 27.64 31.48 -7.88
CA ALA A 7 26.68 31.02 -8.88
C ALA A 7 26.07 29.66 -8.51
N GLN A 8 26.87 28.70 -8.01
CA GLN A 8 26.34 27.43 -7.51
C GLN A 8 25.41 27.61 -6.31
N SER A 9 25.75 28.47 -5.34
CA SER A 9 24.88 28.73 -4.19
C SER A 9 23.59 29.45 -4.56
N ALA A 10 23.62 30.31 -5.58
CA ALA A 10 22.43 30.97 -6.10
C ALA A 10 21.49 29.96 -6.79
N VAL A 11 22.03 29.06 -7.61
CA VAL A 11 21.25 27.99 -8.26
C VAL A 11 20.64 27.03 -7.24
N SER A 12 21.38 26.64 -6.19
CA SER A 12 20.81 25.82 -5.12
C SER A 12 19.71 26.54 -4.35
N TYR A 13 19.84 27.85 -4.11
CA TYR A 13 18.82 28.65 -3.43
C TYR A 13 17.55 28.81 -4.30
N LEU A 14 17.71 29.02 -5.61
CA LEU A 14 16.59 29.08 -6.56
C LEU A 14 15.86 27.73 -6.69
N ALA A 15 16.61 26.62 -6.65
CA ALA A 15 16.03 25.28 -6.69
C ALA A 15 15.25 24.92 -5.41
N ASP A 16 15.71 25.40 -4.24
CA ASP A 16 15.08 25.14 -2.93
C ASP A 16 13.77 25.93 -2.73
N THR A 17 13.51 26.96 -3.56
CA THR A 17 12.29 27.79 -3.46
C THR A 17 11.06 27.21 -4.15
N ILE A 18 11.16 26.10 -4.87
CA ILE A 18 10.00 25.40 -5.43
C ILE A 18 9.48 24.44 -4.34
N GLN A 19 8.90 25.01 -3.28
CA GLN A 19 8.09 24.26 -2.33
C GLN A 19 6.81 23.78 -3.04
N VAL A 20 6.89 22.62 -3.71
CA VAL A 20 5.70 21.86 -4.08
C VAL A 20 5.14 21.31 -2.77
N VAL A 21 4.37 22.12 -2.05
CA VAL A 21 3.59 21.62 -0.92
C VAL A 21 2.65 20.57 -1.52
N PRO A 22 2.72 19.31 -1.09
CA PRO A 22 1.81 18.30 -1.59
C PRO A 22 0.40 18.62 -1.11
N THR A 23 -0.32 19.38 -1.93
CA THR A 23 -1.74 19.68 -1.71
C THR A 23 -2.52 18.58 -2.39
N ALA A 24 -3.39 17.90 -1.65
CA ALA A 24 -4.28 16.89 -2.20
C ALA A 24 -5.00 17.45 -3.44
N PRO A 25 -5.00 16.73 -4.58
CA PRO A 25 -5.52 17.27 -5.83
C PRO A 25 -6.98 17.73 -5.68
N PRO A 26 -7.41 18.82 -6.34
CA PRO A 26 -8.78 19.33 -6.23
C PRO A 26 -9.80 18.23 -6.53
N GLY A 27 -10.79 18.04 -5.64
CA GLY A 27 -11.80 16.98 -5.79
C GLY A 27 -11.38 15.57 -5.30
N SER A 28 -10.16 15.41 -4.78
CA SER A 28 -9.64 14.14 -4.24
C SER A 28 -10.47 13.56 -3.09
N ASN A 29 -11.21 14.39 -2.35
CA ASN A 29 -11.93 13.97 -1.15
C ASN A 29 -12.95 12.85 -1.41
N GLY A 30 -13.62 12.87 -2.57
CA GLY A 30 -14.55 11.81 -2.97
C GLY A 30 -13.84 10.50 -3.32
N LEU A 31 -12.75 10.61 -4.08
CA LEU A 31 -11.93 9.46 -4.49
C LEU A 31 -11.25 8.79 -3.29
N LEU A 32 -10.68 9.58 -2.38
CA LEU A 32 -10.07 9.09 -1.13
C LEU A 32 -11.09 8.35 -0.26
N LYS A 33 -12.34 8.81 -0.21
CA LYS A 33 -13.43 8.12 0.50
C LYS A 33 -13.72 6.74 -0.09
N ILE A 34 -13.79 6.63 -1.42
CA ILE A 34 -14.03 5.37 -2.12
C ILE A 34 -12.87 4.40 -1.90
N ILE A 35 -11.64 4.88 -2.07
CA ILE A 35 -10.42 4.07 -1.86
C ILE A 35 -10.33 3.62 -0.39
N GLY A 36 -10.67 4.47 0.57
CA GLY A 36 -10.72 4.11 1.99
C GLY A 36 -11.69 2.97 2.28
N TRP A 37 -12.91 3.03 1.72
CA TRP A 37 -13.88 1.94 1.82
C TRP A 37 -13.39 0.65 1.14
N LEU A 38 -12.73 0.78 -0.01
CA LEU A 38 -12.15 -0.36 -0.72
C LEU A 38 -11.02 -1.01 0.07
N SER A 39 -10.15 -0.20 0.70
CA SER A 39 -9.08 -0.70 1.57
C SER A 39 -9.65 -1.47 2.76
N TRP A 40 -10.71 -0.94 3.39
CA TRP A 40 -11.38 -1.63 4.48
C TRP A 40 -12.00 -2.97 4.04
N ALA A 41 -12.70 -2.97 2.90
CA ALA A 41 -13.29 -4.18 2.34
C ALA A 41 -12.24 -5.24 1.97
N ALA A 42 -11.11 -4.82 1.38
CA ALA A 42 -10.01 -5.70 1.04
C ALA A 42 -9.36 -6.33 2.28
N MET A 43 -9.18 -5.54 3.35
CA MET A 43 -8.69 -6.07 4.63
C MET A 43 -9.65 -7.08 5.26
N ALA A 44 -10.95 -6.77 5.27
CA ALA A 44 -11.98 -7.69 5.78
C ALA A 44 -12.00 -9.01 4.98
N ALA A 45 -11.90 -8.93 3.65
CA ALA A 45 -11.83 -10.10 2.78
C ALA A 45 -10.57 -10.95 3.02
N GLY A 46 -9.41 -10.32 3.19
CA GLY A 46 -8.15 -11.03 3.50
C GLY A 46 -8.23 -11.80 4.81
N VAL A 47 -8.75 -11.17 5.88
CA VAL A 47 -8.94 -11.81 7.18
C VAL A 47 -9.92 -12.99 7.07
N ALA A 48 -11.06 -12.80 6.42
CA ALA A 48 -12.03 -13.87 6.20
C ALA A 48 -11.43 -15.06 5.42
N GLY A 49 -10.62 -14.78 4.39
CA GLY A 49 -9.93 -15.80 3.60
C GLY A 49 -8.96 -16.64 4.43
N ILE A 50 -8.16 -16.02 5.29
CA ILE A 50 -7.23 -16.75 6.17
C ILE A 50 -8.00 -17.61 7.19
N ILE A 51 -9.06 -17.08 7.79
CA ILE A 51 -9.88 -17.82 8.76
C ILE A 51 -10.49 -19.06 8.09
N PHE A 52 -11.07 -18.90 6.90
CA PHE A 52 -11.64 -20.01 6.14
C PHE A 52 -10.58 -21.05 5.77
N ALA A 53 -9.44 -20.60 5.25
CA ALA A 53 -8.34 -21.49 4.86
C ALA A 53 -7.77 -22.24 6.07
N GLY A 54 -7.66 -21.59 7.23
CA GLY A 54 -7.21 -22.21 8.48
C GLY A 54 -8.17 -23.30 8.97
N GLY A 55 -9.48 -23.03 8.93
CA GLY A 55 -10.51 -24.02 9.27
C GLY A 55 -10.50 -25.22 8.32
N LYS A 56 -10.41 -24.97 7.01
CA LYS A 56 -10.31 -26.04 5.99
C LYS A 56 -9.02 -26.85 6.14
N PHE A 57 -7.90 -26.19 6.41
CA PHE A 57 -6.60 -26.84 6.59
C PHE A 57 -6.61 -27.77 7.82
N ALA A 58 -7.24 -27.32 8.92
CA ALA A 58 -7.46 -28.17 10.08
C ALA A 58 -8.33 -29.38 9.73
N TRP A 59 -9.36 -29.25 8.89
CA TRP A 59 -10.22 -30.36 8.49
C TRP A 59 -9.53 -31.38 7.57
N GLU A 60 -8.77 -30.91 6.57
CA GLU A 60 -8.02 -31.75 5.62
C GLU A 60 -6.95 -32.61 6.34
N ARG A 61 -6.38 -32.10 7.45
CA ARG A 61 -5.39 -32.81 8.28
C ARG A 61 -5.88 -34.15 8.84
N TRP A 62 -7.18 -34.27 9.13
CA TRP A 62 -7.78 -35.44 9.78
C TRP A 62 -8.60 -36.31 8.83
N HIS A 63 -9.18 -35.72 7.79
CA HIS A 63 -10.09 -36.44 6.89
C HIS A 63 -9.43 -36.99 5.62
N GLY A 64 -8.19 -36.57 5.31
CA GLY A 64 -7.43 -37.07 4.16
C GLY A 64 -8.04 -36.64 2.82
N GLY A 65 -7.33 -35.81 2.05
CA GLY A 65 -7.81 -35.35 0.76
C GLY A 65 -6.79 -34.47 0.06
N ALA A 66 -7.08 -34.07 -1.19
CA ALA A 66 -6.24 -33.15 -1.94
C ALA A 66 -6.09 -31.82 -1.20
N MET A 67 -4.85 -31.44 -0.88
CA MET A 67 -4.52 -30.26 -0.08
C MET A 67 -4.70 -29.00 -0.93
N GLU A 68 -5.89 -28.41 -0.86
CA GLU A 68 -6.17 -27.14 -1.54
C GLU A 68 -6.04 -25.95 -0.58
N SER A 69 -6.13 -26.16 0.74
CA SER A 69 -5.99 -25.11 1.73
C SER A 69 -4.67 -24.32 1.66
N PRO A 70 -3.49 -24.93 1.37
CA PRO A 70 -2.23 -24.18 1.28
C PRO A 70 -2.26 -23.10 0.19
N LYS A 71 -2.92 -23.36 -0.94
CA LYS A 71 -3.08 -22.42 -2.04
C LYS A 71 -3.90 -21.19 -1.62
N ILE A 72 -4.94 -21.41 -0.81
CA ILE A 72 -5.81 -20.33 -0.33
C ILE A 72 -5.07 -19.46 0.70
N VAL A 73 -4.33 -20.08 1.63
CA VAL A 73 -3.49 -19.35 2.60
C VAL A 73 -2.44 -18.51 1.87
N PHE A 74 -1.76 -19.09 0.89
CA PHE A 74 -0.74 -18.38 0.11
C PHE A 74 -1.31 -17.19 -0.66
N GLY A 75 -2.47 -17.37 -1.31
CA GLY A 75 -3.18 -16.28 -1.99
C GLY A 75 -3.58 -15.15 -1.04
N ALA A 76 -4.08 -15.49 0.15
CA ALA A 76 -4.47 -14.50 1.15
C ALA A 76 -3.26 -13.74 1.73
N LEU A 77 -2.12 -14.41 1.92
CA LEU A 77 -0.87 -13.78 2.35
C LEU A 77 -0.36 -12.77 1.32
N VAL A 78 -0.27 -13.19 0.05
CA VAL A 78 0.18 -12.29 -1.04
C VAL A 78 -0.78 -11.11 -1.18
N GLY A 79 -2.09 -11.34 -1.13
CA GLY A 79 -3.09 -10.28 -1.15
C GLY A 79 -2.94 -9.29 0.01
N GLY A 80 -2.70 -9.78 1.23
CA GLY A 80 -2.47 -8.94 2.41
C GLY A 80 -1.24 -8.04 2.25
N ILE A 81 -0.12 -8.59 1.75
CA ILE A 81 1.11 -7.85 1.48
C ILE A 81 0.86 -6.72 0.47
N LEU A 82 0.14 -7.00 -0.62
CA LEU A 82 -0.19 -6.00 -1.64
C LEU A 82 -1.04 -4.85 -1.09
N ILE A 83 -2.00 -5.14 -0.20
CA ILE A 83 -2.82 -4.11 0.46
C ILE A 83 -1.94 -3.19 1.32
N THR A 84 -0.98 -3.74 2.07
CA THR A 84 -0.03 -2.92 2.85
C THR A 84 0.85 -2.05 1.97
N PHE A 85 1.34 -2.58 0.85
CA PHE A 85 2.17 -1.80 -0.09
C PHE A 85 1.41 -0.63 -0.74
N ALA A 86 0.12 -0.80 -1.03
CA ALA A 86 -0.71 0.29 -1.55
C ALA A 86 -0.73 1.49 -0.59
N GLY A 87 -0.80 1.23 0.72
CA GLY A 87 -0.70 2.26 1.76
C GLY A 87 0.63 3.03 1.74
N SER A 88 1.75 2.32 1.66
CA SER A 88 3.08 2.97 1.59
C SER A 88 3.26 3.80 0.33
N ILE A 89 2.81 3.32 -0.84
CA ILE A 89 2.94 4.04 -2.10
C ILE A 89 2.13 5.35 -2.07
N MET A 90 0.92 5.32 -1.51
CA MET A 90 0.12 6.54 -1.37
C MET A 90 0.79 7.58 -0.47
N ASN A 91 1.51 7.16 0.57
CA ASN A 91 2.24 8.09 1.44
C ASN A 91 3.44 8.70 0.74
N GLU A 92 4.22 7.92 -0.01
CA GLU A 92 5.38 8.41 -0.78
C GLU A 92 4.99 9.36 -1.93
N VAL A 93 3.78 9.22 -2.48
CA VAL A 93 3.27 10.14 -3.53
C VAL A 93 2.75 11.46 -2.94
N VAL A 94 2.40 11.46 -1.65
CA VAL A 94 1.85 12.62 -0.95
C VAL A 94 2.90 13.36 -0.11
N SER A 95 4.07 12.76 0.15
CA SER A 95 5.21 13.43 0.81
C SER A 95 6.14 14.10 -0.19
#